data_AF-A0A2G6G800-F1
#
_entry.id   AF-A0A2G6G800-F1
#
_cell.length_a   1.000
_cell.length_b   1.000
_cell.length_c   1.000
_cell.angle_alpha   90.00
_cell.angle_beta   90.00
_cell.angle_gamma   90.00
#
_symmetry.space_group_name_H-M   'P 1'
#
loop_
_entity.id
_entity.type
_entity.pdbx_description
1 polymer ?
#
loop_
_entity_poly.entity_id
_entity_poly.type
_entity_poly.pdbx_seq_one_letter_code
_entity_poly.pdbx_strand_id
1 'polypeptide(L)'
;MIEVEIFFEDLKDVIYREVLKANSSVIIAVAWINFKEYYTLFDKLLTKNIELSIICSDNKQNKSHLNEINELRTKGANIRLLKMPSLRNHMHNKFVVIDNIHIINGSFNWSPNAEKSFENLMIIKNDKITAKKVRDEFNQLLNIETQTIKELHKKNKCKEKGCEGQLFNILVFSERASKYFETYGDIISVCNHCFEYTKIIECISNTQLEILLKELGCVNDDYEYEMLDKYISDLLMEYQNNDVLIHGIGKVNTELDGRDNEWDSTIVLWKNKFVGEKIPDEFKNETFEVYYDN
;
A
#
# COMPACT_ATOMS: atom_id res chain seq x y z
N MET A 1 1.77 -32.73 9.16
CA MET A 1 0.44 -32.22 9.56
C MET A 1 0.60 -30.73 9.83
N ILE A 2 -0.39 -29.92 9.44
CA ILE A 2 -0.39 -28.49 9.78
C ILE A 2 -0.73 -28.37 11.26
N GLU A 3 0.05 -27.59 12.00
CA GLU A 3 -0.16 -27.33 13.44
C GLU A 3 -0.33 -25.83 13.64
N VAL A 4 -1.29 -25.44 14.47
CA VAL A 4 -1.57 -24.04 14.80
C VAL A 4 -1.55 -23.87 16.31
N GLU A 5 -0.77 -22.91 16.78
CA GLU A 5 -0.64 -22.55 18.19
C GLU A 5 -0.86 -21.04 18.36
N ILE A 6 -1.48 -20.63 19.46
CA ILE A 6 -1.71 -19.22 19.79
C ILE A 6 -1.14 -18.91 21.17
N PHE A 7 -0.52 -17.74 21.30
CA PHE A 7 0.14 -17.25 22.50
C PHE A 7 -0.31 -15.82 22.79
N PHE A 8 -0.44 -15.51 24.08
CA PHE A 8 -0.82 -14.19 24.60
C PHE A 8 0.18 -13.66 25.64
N GLU A 9 1.15 -14.47 26.04
CA GLU A 9 2.18 -14.17 27.04
C GLU A 9 3.55 -14.61 26.50
N ASP A 10 4.62 -14.02 27.06
CA ASP A 10 6.02 -14.33 26.71
C ASP A 10 6.32 -14.32 25.19
N LEU A 11 5.64 -13.42 24.46
CA LEU A 11 5.60 -13.39 23.00
C LEU A 11 6.99 -13.27 22.37
N LYS A 12 7.89 -12.50 23.00
CA LYS A 12 9.28 -12.36 22.57
C LYS A 12 10.07 -13.67 22.70
N ASP A 13 9.90 -14.40 23.79
CA ASP A 13 10.58 -15.68 23.98
C ASP A 13 10.04 -16.74 23.02
N VAL A 14 8.74 -16.71 22.73
CA VAL A 14 8.12 -17.52 21.69
C VAL A 14 8.73 -17.23 20.32
N ILE A 15 8.87 -15.95 19.94
CA ILE A 15 9.55 -15.54 18.70
C ILE A 15 10.99 -16.08 18.69
N TYR A 16 11.74 -15.86 19.76
CA TYR A 16 13.14 -16.29 19.86
C TYR A 16 13.28 -17.80 19.66
N ARG A 17 12.43 -18.58 20.34
CA ARG A 17 12.43 -20.03 20.29
C ARG A 17 12.10 -20.56 18.90
N GLU A 18 11.10 -20.00 18.22
CA GLU A 18 10.71 -20.49 16.91
C GLU A 18 11.68 -20.03 15.81
N VAL A 19 12.09 -18.76 15.81
CA VAL A 19 13.00 -18.22 14.79
C VAL A 19 14.37 -18.91 14.84
N LEU A 20 14.89 -19.26 16.01
CA LEU A 20 16.17 -19.96 16.14
C LEU A 20 16.20 -21.39 15.56
N LYS A 21 15.03 -21.97 15.27
CA LYS A 21 14.89 -23.29 14.61
C LYS A 21 15.07 -23.24 13.09
N ALA A 22 15.16 -22.04 12.51
CA ALA A 22 15.38 -21.85 11.08
C ALA A 22 16.66 -22.56 10.59
N ASN A 23 16.60 -23.11 9.38
CA ASN A 23 17.69 -23.87 8.76
C ASN A 23 18.17 -23.26 7.45
N SER A 24 17.34 -22.48 6.75
CA SER A 24 17.68 -21.90 5.46
C SER A 24 17.40 -20.41 5.38
N SER A 25 16.22 -19.95 5.80
CA SER A 25 15.79 -18.58 5.54
C SER A 25 14.77 -18.06 6.55
N VAL A 26 14.88 -16.79 6.89
CA VAL A 26 13.91 -16.07 7.72
C VAL A 26 13.58 -14.74 7.04
N ILE A 27 12.31 -14.52 6.75
CA ILE A 27 11.80 -13.21 6.33
C ILE A 27 10.92 -12.61 7.43
N ILE A 28 11.08 -11.31 7.69
CA ILE A 28 10.40 -10.60 8.79
C ILE A 28 9.82 -9.30 8.26
N ALA A 29 8.51 -9.09 8.37
CA ALA A 29 7.88 -7.79 8.14
C ALA A 29 7.22 -7.33 9.44
N VAL A 30 7.79 -6.30 10.07
CA VAL A 30 7.27 -5.76 11.35
C VAL A 30 7.32 -4.24 11.34
N ALA A 31 6.19 -3.59 11.65
CA ALA A 31 6.07 -2.13 11.69
C ALA A 31 7.13 -1.45 12.59
N TRP A 32 7.25 -1.89 13.84
CA TRP A 32 8.22 -1.38 14.82
C TRP A 32 9.08 -2.48 15.40
N ILE A 33 10.39 -2.24 15.43
CA ILE A 33 11.38 -3.21 15.86
C ILE A 33 12.54 -2.54 16.60
N ASN A 34 12.80 -3.00 17.82
CA ASN A 34 13.97 -2.62 18.59
C ASN A 34 15.15 -3.52 18.20
N PHE A 35 15.95 -3.10 17.22
CA PHE A 35 17.07 -3.90 16.74
C PHE A 35 18.14 -4.18 17.80
N LYS A 36 18.25 -3.37 18.86
CA LYS A 36 19.18 -3.64 19.97
C LYS A 36 18.75 -4.86 20.78
N GLU A 37 17.46 -5.03 21.02
CA GLU A 37 16.93 -6.17 21.77
C GLU A 37 17.00 -7.49 20.97
N TYR A 38 16.71 -7.41 19.67
CA TYR A 38 16.72 -8.58 18.79
C TYR A 38 18.09 -8.83 18.13
N TYR A 39 19.10 -8.00 18.42
CA TYR A 39 20.42 -8.08 17.80
C TYR A 39 21.01 -9.49 17.89
N THR A 40 21.05 -10.05 19.10
CA THR A 40 21.62 -11.39 19.35
C THR A 40 20.85 -12.50 18.62
N LEU A 41 19.55 -12.31 18.35
CA LEU A 41 18.78 -13.27 17.57
C LEU A 41 19.28 -13.26 16.12
N PHE A 42 19.34 -12.08 15.52
CA PHE A 42 19.75 -11.90 14.14
C PHE A 42 21.21 -12.31 13.91
N ASP A 43 22.10 -11.94 14.81
CA ASP A 43 23.52 -12.34 14.75
C ASP A 43 23.68 -13.87 14.80
N LYS A 44 22.91 -14.57 15.63
CA LYS A 44 22.90 -16.04 15.67
C LYS A 44 22.39 -16.65 14.37
N LEU A 45 21.39 -16.06 13.72
CA LEU A 45 20.90 -16.54 12.42
C LEU A 45 21.98 -16.38 11.34
N LEU A 46 22.59 -15.20 11.25
CA LEU A 46 23.63 -14.91 10.27
C LEU A 46 24.86 -15.79 10.48
N THR A 47 25.26 -16.04 11.73
CA THR A 47 26.37 -16.95 12.06
C THR A 47 26.09 -18.39 11.63
N LYS A 48 24.81 -18.81 11.58
CA LYS A 48 24.37 -20.10 11.04
C LYS A 48 24.24 -20.10 9.50
N ASN A 49 24.62 -19.02 8.81
CA ASN A 49 24.41 -18.81 7.38
C ASN A 49 22.94 -18.89 6.94
N ILE A 50 22.01 -18.47 7.81
CA ILE A 50 20.59 -18.39 7.48
C ILE A 50 20.35 -17.07 6.73
N GLU A 51 19.67 -17.15 5.58
CA GLU A 51 19.28 -15.96 4.81
C GLU A 51 18.28 -15.13 5.60
N LEU A 52 18.67 -13.92 6.00
CA LEU A 52 17.85 -13.03 6.82
C LEU A 52 17.43 -11.80 6.02
N SER A 53 16.13 -11.64 5.78
CA SER A 53 15.55 -10.42 5.19
C SER A 53 14.52 -9.78 6.13
N ILE A 54 14.65 -8.49 6.38
CA ILE A 54 13.80 -7.74 7.31
C ILE A 54 13.27 -6.49 6.63
N ILE A 55 11.96 -6.28 6.69
CA ILE A 55 11.29 -5.03 6.32
C ILE A 55 10.68 -4.43 7.59
N CYS A 56 10.98 -3.17 7.86
CA CYS A 56 10.33 -2.41 8.92
C CYS A 56 9.99 -1.00 8.46
N SER A 57 9.10 -0.31 9.17
CA SER A 57 8.69 1.04 8.77
C SER A 57 9.83 2.05 8.90
N ASP A 58 9.96 2.98 7.96
CA ASP A 58 10.94 4.06 8.01
C ASP A 58 10.52 5.19 8.99
N ASN A 59 10.50 4.89 10.29
CA ASN A 59 10.11 5.82 11.35
C ASN A 59 11.28 6.16 12.29
N LYS A 60 11.07 7.16 13.16
CA LYS A 60 12.09 7.64 14.11
C LYS A 60 12.58 6.54 15.06
N GLN A 61 11.68 5.68 15.53
CA GLN A 61 11.99 4.61 16.47
C GLN A 61 12.92 3.57 15.82
N ASN A 62 12.59 3.07 14.64
CA ASN A 62 13.45 2.13 13.92
C ASN A 62 14.78 2.78 13.49
N LYS A 63 14.74 4.03 13.02
CA LYS A 63 15.95 4.82 12.67
C LYS A 63 16.87 5.09 13.86
N SER A 64 16.36 5.04 15.10
CA SER A 64 17.21 5.19 16.28
C SER A 64 18.20 4.03 16.46
N HIS A 65 18.01 2.93 15.73
CA HIS A 65 18.88 1.75 15.73
C HIS A 65 19.71 1.58 14.45
N LEU A 66 20.02 2.67 13.73
CA LEU A 66 20.77 2.59 12.47
C LEU A 66 22.16 1.96 12.63
N ASN A 67 22.80 2.06 13.80
CA ASN A 67 24.09 1.43 14.06
C ASN A 67 23.97 -0.10 14.02
N GLU A 68 23.03 -0.67 14.78
CA GLU A 68 22.74 -2.10 14.82
C GLU A 68 22.29 -2.62 13.44
N ILE A 69 21.42 -1.87 12.77
CA ILE A 69 20.96 -2.21 11.41
C ILE A 69 22.15 -2.28 10.45
N ASN A 70 23.04 -1.30 10.46
CA ASN A 70 24.18 -1.25 9.55
C ASN A 70 25.18 -2.36 9.85
N GLU A 71 25.41 -2.70 11.12
CA GLU A 71 26.27 -3.83 11.48
C GLU A 71 25.67 -5.18 11.05
N LEU A 72 24.36 -5.38 11.21
CA LEU A 72 23.69 -6.59 10.71
C LEU A 72 23.76 -6.69 9.18
N ARG A 73 23.66 -5.55 8.48
CA ARG A 73 23.85 -5.49 7.02
C ARG A 73 25.26 -5.88 6.60
N THR A 74 26.30 -5.43 7.30
CA THR A 74 27.70 -5.84 6.99
C THR A 74 27.93 -7.32 7.26
N LYS A 75 27.17 -7.92 8.18
CA LYS A 75 27.14 -9.38 8.43
C LYS A 75 26.27 -10.17 7.44
N GLY A 76 25.63 -9.51 6.48
CA GLY A 76 24.89 -10.16 5.38
C GLY A 76 23.36 -10.09 5.48
N ALA A 77 22.78 -9.46 6.50
CA ALA A 77 21.32 -9.29 6.58
C ALA A 77 20.81 -8.31 5.51
N ASN A 78 19.71 -8.66 4.85
CA ASN A 78 18.99 -7.76 3.95
C ASN A 78 17.92 -6.98 4.71
N ILE A 79 18.28 -5.83 5.28
CA ILE A 79 17.34 -5.00 6.05
C ILE A 79 16.89 -3.80 5.21
N ARG A 80 15.57 -3.56 5.13
CA ARG A 80 14.94 -2.44 4.44
C ARG A 80 14.03 -1.65 5.39
N LEU A 81 14.22 -0.33 5.39
CA LEU A 81 13.35 0.61 6.09
C LEU A 81 12.38 1.14 5.05
N LEU A 82 11.17 0.61 5.05
CA LEU A 82 10.15 0.91 4.08
C LEU A 82 9.52 2.26 4.41
N LYS A 83 9.85 3.25 3.59
CA LYS A 83 9.22 4.56 3.67
C LYS A 83 7.86 4.49 2.99
N MET A 84 6.80 4.60 3.78
CA MET A 84 5.48 4.85 3.24
C MET A 84 5.46 6.23 2.58
N PRO A 85 5.01 6.34 1.32
CA PRO A 85 5.05 7.62 0.60
C PRO A 85 4.06 8.68 1.13
N SER A 86 3.10 8.34 1.99
CA SER A 86 2.36 9.31 2.82
C SER A 86 2.67 9.12 4.31
N LEU A 87 2.67 10.22 5.06
CA LEU A 87 2.86 10.24 6.52
C LEU A 87 1.71 9.58 7.29
N ARG A 88 0.54 9.42 6.67
CA ARG A 88 -0.65 8.80 7.28
C ARG A 88 -0.69 7.28 7.11
N ASN A 89 0.10 6.74 6.19
CA ASN A 89 0.16 5.31 5.93
C ASN A 89 1.34 4.68 6.67
N HIS A 90 1.12 3.50 7.21
CA HIS A 90 2.16 2.75 7.90
C HIS A 90 2.12 1.30 7.44
N MET A 91 3.28 0.69 7.25
CA MET A 91 3.34 -0.76 7.08
C MET A 91 3.06 -1.37 8.47
N HIS A 92 1.85 -1.91 8.66
CA HIS A 92 1.36 -2.47 9.92
C HIS A 92 1.53 -3.99 10.03
N ASN A 93 2.16 -4.65 9.07
CA ASN A 93 2.39 -6.09 9.16
C ASN A 93 3.25 -6.44 10.38
N LYS A 94 2.97 -7.58 11.02
CA LYS A 94 3.84 -8.25 11.99
C LYS A 94 3.84 -9.75 11.73
N PHE A 95 4.63 -10.16 10.75
CA PHE A 95 4.78 -11.58 10.42
C PHE A 95 6.24 -11.98 10.22
N VAL A 96 6.46 -13.28 10.36
CA VAL A 96 7.70 -13.98 10.04
C VAL A 96 7.35 -15.19 9.19
N VAL A 97 8.15 -15.49 8.17
CA VAL A 97 8.15 -16.79 7.51
C VAL A 97 9.52 -17.43 7.69
N ILE A 98 9.54 -18.66 8.18
CA ILE A 98 10.74 -19.46 8.45
C ILE A 98 10.76 -20.64 7.47
N ASP A 99 11.89 -20.80 6.78
CA ASP A 99 12.19 -21.88 5.84
C ASP A 99 11.08 -22.11 4.77
N ASN A 100 10.34 -21.04 4.43
CA ASN A 100 9.20 -21.06 3.51
C ASN A 100 8.07 -22.04 3.89
N ILE A 101 7.94 -22.38 5.17
CA ILE A 101 6.99 -23.41 5.63
C ILE A 101 6.38 -23.16 7.01
N HIS A 102 7.04 -22.39 7.88
CA HIS A 102 6.47 -21.98 9.17
C HIS A 102 6.20 -20.48 9.16
N ILE A 103 5.14 -20.07 9.86
CA ILE A 103 4.69 -18.69 9.91
C ILE A 103 4.51 -18.31 11.37
N ILE A 104 4.96 -17.11 11.72
CA ILE A 104 4.56 -16.42 12.95
C ILE A 104 3.81 -15.18 12.51
N ASN A 105 2.58 -14.96 13.00
CA ASN A 105 1.77 -13.80 12.66
C ASN A 105 0.99 -13.32 13.89
N GLY A 106 0.76 -12.03 14.02
CA GLY A 106 -0.04 -11.52 15.13
C GLY A 106 -0.09 -10.00 15.19
N SER A 107 -0.50 -9.48 16.34
CA SER A 107 -0.59 -8.04 16.61
C SER A 107 0.72 -7.48 17.20
N PHE A 108 1.55 -8.36 17.79
CA PHE A 108 2.75 -7.99 18.55
C PHE A 108 3.84 -7.30 17.71
N ASN A 109 4.08 -6.02 17.96
CA ASN A 109 5.27 -5.33 17.46
C ASN A 109 6.53 -5.75 18.24
N TRP A 110 7.69 -5.72 17.59
CA TRP A 110 8.96 -6.17 18.19
C TRP A 110 9.62 -5.03 18.98
N SER A 111 8.86 -4.40 19.88
CA SER A 111 9.26 -3.22 20.62
C SER A 111 8.94 -3.36 22.11
N PRO A 112 9.71 -2.71 23.02
CA PRO A 112 9.49 -2.81 24.46
C PRO A 112 8.11 -2.29 24.92
N ASN A 113 7.42 -1.45 24.14
CA ASN A 113 6.06 -1.01 24.46
C ASN A 113 5.01 -2.11 24.24
N ALA A 114 5.20 -2.95 23.22
CA ALA A 114 4.29 -4.05 22.92
C ALA A 114 4.33 -5.13 24.01
N GLU A 115 5.48 -5.33 24.67
CA GLU A 115 5.62 -6.25 25.82
C GLU A 115 4.71 -5.89 27.01
N LYS A 116 4.22 -4.64 27.06
CA LYS A 116 3.32 -4.15 28.11
C LYS A 116 1.86 -4.03 27.65
N SER A 117 1.57 -4.44 26.42
CA SER A 117 0.25 -4.31 25.79
C SER A 117 -0.42 -5.68 25.67
N PHE A 118 -1.75 -5.70 25.54
CA PHE A 118 -2.47 -6.93 25.22
C PHE A 118 -2.29 -7.26 23.73
N GLU A 119 -1.47 -8.28 23.46
CA GLU A 119 -1.04 -8.65 22.12
C GLU A 119 -1.13 -10.17 21.95
N ASN A 120 -1.09 -10.65 20.71
CA ASN A 120 -1.08 -12.09 20.44
C ASN A 120 -0.06 -12.46 19.37
N LEU A 121 0.32 -13.74 19.38
CA LEU A 121 1.05 -14.40 18.29
C LEU A 121 0.39 -15.73 17.96
N MET A 122 0.25 -15.99 16.67
CA MET A 122 -0.17 -17.26 16.11
C MET A 122 0.99 -17.87 15.34
N ILE A 123 1.26 -19.15 15.60
CA ILE A 123 2.29 -19.92 14.91
C ILE A 123 1.61 -20.98 14.07
N ILE A 124 1.89 -20.99 12.77
CA ILE A 124 1.40 -22.00 11.83
C ILE A 124 2.61 -22.78 11.34
N LYS A 125 2.64 -24.08 11.59
CA LYS A 125 3.76 -24.96 11.22
C LYS A 125 3.39 -25.88 10.07
N ASN A 126 4.39 -26.22 9.26
CA ASN A 126 4.28 -27.21 8.18
C ASN A 126 3.28 -26.84 7.07
N ASP A 127 3.04 -25.54 6.84
CA ASP A 127 2.10 -25.04 5.84
C ASP A 127 2.81 -24.22 4.76
N LYS A 128 3.32 -24.93 3.75
CA LYS A 128 4.00 -24.32 2.61
C LYS A 128 3.09 -23.40 1.78
N ILE A 129 1.79 -23.70 1.71
CA ILE A 129 0.86 -22.96 0.85
C ILE A 129 0.61 -21.58 1.46
N THR A 130 0.29 -21.53 2.75
CA THR A 130 0.10 -20.26 3.45
C THR A 130 1.41 -19.50 3.57
N ALA A 131 2.53 -20.18 3.84
CA ALA A 131 3.85 -19.54 3.91
C ALA A 131 4.23 -18.87 2.59
N LYS A 132 3.90 -19.49 1.44
CA LYS A 132 4.08 -18.88 0.12
C LYS A 132 3.27 -17.60 -0.01
N LYS A 133 1.99 -17.59 0.35
CA LYS A 133 1.13 -16.38 0.28
C LYS A 133 1.69 -15.23 1.10
N VAL A 134 2.11 -15.51 2.35
CA VAL A 134 2.70 -14.49 3.24
C VAL A 134 4.03 -13.97 2.68
N ARG A 135 4.85 -14.85 2.08
CA ARG A 135 6.07 -14.43 1.39
C ARG A 135 5.79 -13.61 0.14
N ASP A 136 4.75 -13.92 -0.61
CA ASP A 136 4.37 -13.15 -1.80
C ASP A 136 3.96 -11.72 -1.41
N GLU A 137 3.25 -11.52 -0.29
CA GLU A 137 3.00 -10.20 0.32
C GLU A 137 4.31 -9.49 0.72
N PHE A 138 5.27 -10.21 1.34
CA PHE A 138 6.60 -9.64 1.63
C PHE A 138 7.32 -9.14 0.37
N ASN A 139 7.25 -9.91 -0.73
CA ASN A 139 7.83 -9.53 -2.01
C ASN A 139 7.10 -8.32 -2.62
N GLN A 140 5.78 -8.22 -2.47
CA GLN A 140 5.02 -7.04 -2.90
C GLN A 140 5.49 -5.79 -2.16
N LEU A 141 5.72 -5.85 -0.85
CA LEU A 141 6.25 -4.72 -0.08
C LEU A 141 7.62 -4.25 -0.61
N LEU A 142 8.50 -5.17 -1.00
CA LEU A 142 9.79 -4.84 -1.63
C LEU A 142 9.61 -4.23 -3.03
N ASN A 143 8.65 -4.73 -3.81
CA ASN A 143 8.39 -4.27 -5.16
C ASN A 143 7.74 -2.90 -5.20
N ILE A 144 6.79 -2.61 -4.29
CA ILE A 144 6.20 -1.29 -4.11
C ILE A 144 7.32 -0.26 -3.94
N GLU A 145 8.29 -0.48 -3.04
CA GLU A 145 9.42 0.44 -2.91
C GLU A 145 10.20 0.62 -4.24
N THR A 146 10.40 -0.47 -4.98
CA THR A 146 11.27 -0.47 -6.17
C THR A 146 10.62 0.16 -7.40
N GLN A 147 9.33 -0.09 -7.65
CA GLN A 147 8.58 0.40 -8.82
C GLN A 147 7.93 1.76 -8.52
N THR A 148 7.26 1.88 -7.39
CA THR A 148 6.55 3.11 -6.98
C THR A 148 7.52 4.28 -6.77
N ILE A 149 8.72 4.08 -6.22
CA ILE A 149 9.70 5.18 -6.08
C ILE A 149 10.32 5.55 -7.43
N LYS A 150 10.63 4.60 -8.31
CA LYS A 150 11.26 4.92 -9.60
C LYS A 150 10.30 5.62 -10.57
N GLU A 151 9.02 5.22 -10.58
CA GLU A 151 8.01 5.78 -11.49
C GLU A 151 7.37 7.05 -10.93
N LEU A 152 7.04 7.12 -9.63
CA LEU A 152 6.48 8.34 -9.03
C LEU A 152 7.50 9.49 -8.87
N HIS A 153 8.81 9.19 -8.83
CA HIS A 153 9.86 10.22 -8.88
C HIS A 153 10.28 10.59 -10.30
N LYS A 154 9.81 9.88 -11.34
CA LYS A 154 9.97 10.33 -12.72
C LYS A 154 9.08 11.57 -12.86
N LYS A 155 9.69 12.76 -12.78
CA LYS A 155 8.97 14.04 -12.92
C LYS A 155 8.29 14.08 -14.31
N ASN A 156 7.03 13.66 -14.38
CA ASN A 156 6.16 13.99 -15.50
C ASN A 156 5.76 15.45 -15.34
N LYS A 157 6.71 16.35 -15.61
CA LYS A 157 6.44 17.79 -15.58
C LYS A 157 5.33 18.10 -16.57
N CYS A 158 4.51 19.08 -16.24
CA CYS A 158 3.59 19.64 -17.21
C CYS A 158 4.37 20.06 -18.47
N LYS A 159 3.78 19.78 -19.65
CA LYS A 159 4.37 20.17 -20.94
C LYS A 159 4.09 21.63 -21.28
N GLU A 160 3.18 22.27 -20.54
CA GLU A 160 2.83 23.66 -20.76
C GLU A 160 3.95 24.63 -20.39
N LYS A 161 4.13 25.62 -21.26
CA LYS A 161 5.18 26.61 -21.11
C LYS A 161 4.94 27.47 -19.87
N GLY A 162 5.88 27.45 -18.93
CA GLY A 162 5.80 28.22 -17.70
C GLY A 162 5.01 27.56 -16.57
N CYS A 163 4.49 26.35 -16.78
CA CYS A 163 3.82 25.58 -15.73
C CYS A 163 4.84 24.78 -14.91
N GLU A 164 4.79 24.92 -13.59
CA GLU A 164 5.65 24.16 -12.65
C GLU A 164 4.96 22.89 -12.13
N GLY A 165 3.76 22.58 -12.62
CA GLY A 165 2.94 21.45 -12.22
C GLY A 165 3.45 20.07 -12.67
N GLN A 166 2.77 19.05 -12.19
CA GLN A 166 3.03 17.64 -12.46
C GLN A 166 1.79 16.99 -13.09
N LEU A 167 2.00 16.07 -14.02
CA LEU A 167 0.96 15.30 -14.66
C LEU A 167 0.63 14.06 -13.84
N PHE A 168 -0.66 13.80 -13.66
CA PHE A 168 -1.22 12.65 -12.97
C PHE A 168 -2.26 11.99 -13.85
N ASN A 169 -2.19 10.67 -13.96
CA ASN A 169 -3.25 9.89 -14.59
C ASN A 169 -4.42 9.70 -13.61
N ILE A 170 -5.62 10.16 -13.97
CA ILE A 170 -6.84 10.03 -13.18
C ILE A 170 -7.85 9.24 -14.00
N LEU A 171 -8.48 8.23 -13.41
CA LEU A 171 -9.66 7.58 -13.99
C LEU A 171 -10.88 8.41 -13.59
N VAL A 172 -11.60 8.97 -14.55
CA VAL A 172 -12.77 9.82 -14.30
C VAL A 172 -14.00 9.10 -14.84
N PHE A 173 -14.96 8.81 -13.96
CA PHE A 173 -16.25 8.24 -14.32
C PHE A 173 -17.28 9.32 -14.64
N SER A 174 -18.18 9.04 -15.58
CA SER A 174 -19.35 9.88 -15.84
C SER A 174 -20.27 9.94 -14.62
N GLU A 175 -21.06 11.01 -14.56
CA GLU A 175 -22.09 11.19 -13.52
C GLU A 175 -23.11 10.05 -13.54
N ARG A 176 -23.59 9.72 -14.75
CA ARG A 176 -24.70 8.79 -14.98
C ARG A 176 -24.19 7.40 -15.36
N ALA A 177 -24.86 6.40 -14.81
CA ALA A 177 -24.75 5.02 -15.28
C ALA A 177 -25.66 4.82 -16.51
N SER A 178 -25.26 3.91 -17.39
CA SER A 178 -26.03 3.48 -18.55
C SER A 178 -27.36 2.84 -18.14
N LYS A 179 -28.24 2.60 -19.11
CA LYS A 179 -29.47 1.79 -18.94
C LYS A 179 -29.22 0.40 -18.31
N TYR A 180 -28.00 -0.12 -18.38
CA TYR A 180 -27.60 -1.41 -17.81
C TYR A 180 -26.85 -1.29 -16.48
N PHE A 181 -26.89 -0.12 -15.83
CA PHE A 181 -26.15 0.19 -14.59
C PHE A 181 -24.63 0.10 -14.74
N GLU A 182 -24.11 0.31 -15.94
CA GLU A 182 -22.67 0.41 -16.20
C GLU A 182 -22.27 1.87 -16.20
N THR A 183 -21.27 2.24 -15.40
CA THR A 183 -20.68 3.58 -15.46
C THR A 183 -19.43 3.54 -16.31
N TYR A 184 -19.37 4.44 -17.28
CA TYR A 184 -18.25 4.58 -18.20
C TYR A 184 -17.34 5.70 -17.74
N GLY A 185 -16.06 5.61 -18.09
CA GLY A 185 -15.08 6.61 -17.72
C GLY A 185 -13.86 6.61 -18.63
N ASP A 186 -13.06 7.65 -18.47
CA ASP A 186 -11.83 7.85 -19.23
C ASP A 186 -10.64 7.91 -18.27
N ILE A 187 -9.49 7.38 -18.70
CA ILE A 187 -8.21 7.68 -18.05
C ILE A 187 -7.63 8.91 -18.74
N ILE A 188 -7.47 9.97 -17.97
CA ILE A 188 -6.85 11.22 -18.42
C ILE A 188 -5.49 11.41 -17.74
N SER A 189 -4.54 12.09 -18.38
CA SER A 189 -3.36 12.66 -17.74
C SER A 189 -3.57 14.15 -17.57
N VAL A 190 -3.73 14.64 -16.34
CA VAL A 190 -4.04 16.03 -16.00
C VAL A 190 -2.93 16.67 -15.16
N CYS A 191 -2.65 17.95 -15.41
CA CYS A 191 -1.72 18.74 -14.61
C CYS A 191 -2.36 19.23 -13.31
N ASN A 192 -1.72 19.05 -12.17
CA ASN A 192 -2.22 19.55 -10.88
C ASN A 192 -2.09 21.07 -10.65
N HIS A 193 -1.58 21.83 -11.62
CA HIS A 193 -1.37 23.27 -11.50
C HIS A 193 -2.17 24.08 -12.52
N CYS A 194 -2.08 23.72 -13.80
CA CYS A 194 -2.79 24.41 -14.89
C CYS A 194 -4.01 23.65 -15.42
N PHE A 195 -4.31 22.46 -14.88
CA PHE A 195 -5.43 21.59 -15.26
C PHE A 195 -5.52 21.16 -16.74
N GLU A 196 -4.58 21.57 -17.58
CA GLU A 196 -4.39 20.98 -18.91
C GLU A 196 -4.28 19.46 -18.84
N TYR A 197 -4.96 18.78 -19.76
CA TYR A 197 -5.12 17.33 -19.75
C TYR A 197 -5.06 16.71 -21.14
N THR A 198 -4.82 15.40 -21.17
CA THR A 198 -4.92 14.57 -22.38
C THR A 198 -5.60 13.26 -22.04
N LYS A 199 -6.54 12.78 -22.88
CA LYS A 199 -7.12 11.44 -22.73
C LYS A 199 -6.09 10.37 -23.12
N ILE A 200 -5.94 9.35 -22.29
CA ILE A 200 -5.04 8.20 -22.51
C ILE A 200 -5.82 7.00 -23.00
N ILE A 201 -6.91 6.67 -22.30
CA ILE A 201 -7.81 5.56 -22.63
C ILE A 201 -9.23 6.07 -22.43
N GLU A 202 -10.11 5.77 -23.37
CA GLU A 202 -11.50 6.21 -23.38
C GLU A 202 -12.45 5.02 -23.27
N CYS A 203 -13.66 5.25 -22.77
CA CYS A 203 -14.77 4.30 -22.75
C CYS A 203 -14.46 3.02 -21.94
N ILE A 204 -13.96 3.20 -20.71
CA ILE A 204 -13.71 2.12 -19.76
C ILE A 204 -14.96 1.89 -18.93
N SER A 205 -15.41 0.64 -18.86
CA SER A 205 -16.43 0.19 -17.90
C SER A 205 -15.77 -0.63 -16.80
N ASN A 206 -15.91 -0.20 -15.55
CA ASN A 206 -15.51 -0.99 -14.39
C ASN A 206 -16.52 -0.82 -13.24
N THR A 207 -17.62 -1.57 -13.35
CA THR A 207 -18.72 -1.57 -12.37
C THR A 207 -18.25 -2.00 -10.97
N GLN A 208 -17.28 -2.93 -10.89
CA GLN A 208 -16.76 -3.40 -9.59
C GLN A 208 -16.05 -2.26 -8.85
N LEU A 209 -15.24 -1.48 -9.54
CA LEU A 209 -14.55 -0.33 -8.98
C LEU A 209 -15.54 0.75 -8.53
N GLU A 210 -16.62 0.99 -9.29
CA GLU A 210 -17.66 1.94 -8.88
C GLU A 210 -18.36 1.52 -7.58
N ILE A 211 -18.67 0.23 -7.41
CA ILE A 211 -19.28 -0.30 -6.18
C ILE A 211 -18.35 -0.05 -4.99
N LEU A 212 -17.06 -0.40 -5.14
CA LEU A 212 -16.07 -0.19 -4.07
C LEU A 212 -15.90 1.29 -3.71
N LEU A 213 -15.95 2.21 -4.68
CA LEU A 213 -15.85 3.65 -4.42
C LEU A 213 -17.07 4.18 -3.63
N LYS A 214 -18.27 3.68 -3.93
CA LYS A 214 -19.48 4.03 -3.16
C LYS A 214 -19.38 3.53 -1.72
N GLU A 215 -18.92 2.29 -1.53
CA GLU A 215 -18.70 1.72 -0.21
C GLU A 215 -17.66 2.52 0.57
N LEU A 216 -16.52 2.83 -0.06
CA LEU A 216 -15.41 3.59 0.54
C LEU A 216 -15.88 4.94 1.09
N GLY A 217 -16.78 5.64 0.40
CA GLY A 217 -17.33 6.93 0.83
C GLY A 217 -18.24 6.86 2.06
N CYS A 218 -18.67 5.67 2.48
CA CYS A 218 -19.55 5.44 3.64
C CYS A 218 -18.83 4.83 4.84
N VAL A 219 -17.55 4.48 4.70
CA VAL A 219 -16.78 3.83 5.76
C VAL A 219 -16.42 4.81 6.88
N ASN A 220 -16.62 4.37 8.13
CA ASN A 220 -16.20 5.08 9.34
C ASN A 220 -15.15 4.31 10.16
N ASP A 221 -14.82 3.09 9.73
CA ASP A 221 -13.85 2.21 10.39
C ASP A 221 -12.56 2.10 9.57
N ASP A 222 -11.42 2.35 10.21
CA ASP A 222 -10.12 2.40 9.53
C ASP A 222 -9.74 1.05 8.91
N TYR A 223 -10.14 -0.08 9.51
CA TYR A 223 -9.82 -1.41 8.99
C TYR A 223 -10.64 -1.73 7.74
N GLU A 224 -11.93 -1.39 7.73
CA GLU A 224 -12.78 -1.52 6.54
C GLU A 224 -12.29 -0.62 5.40
N TYR A 225 -11.83 0.60 5.70
CA TYR A 225 -11.26 1.50 4.70
C TYR A 225 -10.00 0.91 4.07
N GLU A 226 -9.08 0.40 4.89
CA GLU A 226 -7.84 -0.26 4.41
C GLU A 226 -8.14 -1.49 3.55
N MET A 227 -9.16 -2.26 3.91
CA MET A 227 -9.60 -3.42 3.13
C MET A 227 -10.13 -3.01 1.75
N LEU A 228 -10.99 -1.99 1.69
CA LEU A 228 -11.52 -1.47 0.42
C LEU A 228 -10.44 -0.80 -0.44
N ASP A 229 -9.51 -0.04 0.17
CA ASP A 229 -8.35 0.55 -0.52
C ASP A 229 -7.48 -0.53 -1.18
N LYS A 230 -7.31 -1.67 -0.51
CA LYS A 230 -6.61 -2.83 -1.07
C LYS A 230 -7.33 -3.41 -2.28
N TYR A 231 -8.65 -3.63 -2.20
CA TYR A 231 -9.41 -4.14 -3.34
C TYR A 231 -9.42 -3.19 -4.53
N ILE A 232 -9.52 -1.88 -4.28
CA ILE A 232 -9.38 -0.84 -5.31
C ILE A 232 -7.98 -0.94 -5.94
N SER A 233 -6.93 -1.00 -5.13
CA SER A 233 -5.55 -1.11 -5.62
C SER A 233 -5.31 -2.36 -6.47
N ASP A 234 -5.87 -3.51 -6.06
CA ASP A 234 -5.75 -4.78 -6.78
C ASP A 234 -6.46 -4.72 -8.15
N LEU A 235 -7.65 -4.10 -8.23
CA LEU A 235 -8.32 -3.87 -9.51
C LEU A 235 -7.52 -2.93 -10.40
N LEU A 236 -6.94 -1.86 -9.83
CA LEU A 236 -6.14 -0.90 -10.59
C LEU A 236 -4.85 -1.51 -11.17
N MET A 237 -4.38 -2.66 -10.67
CA MET A 237 -3.24 -3.37 -11.26
C MET A 237 -3.52 -3.81 -12.71
N GLU A 238 -4.78 -3.97 -13.12
CA GLU A 238 -5.13 -4.31 -14.50
C GLU A 238 -4.67 -3.25 -15.51
N TYR A 239 -4.71 -1.97 -15.12
CA TYR A 239 -4.24 -0.86 -15.95
C TYR A 239 -2.72 -0.73 -15.94
N GLN A 240 -2.08 -1.07 -14.81
CA GLN A 240 -0.61 -1.09 -14.71
C GLN A 240 0.02 -2.13 -15.66
N ASN A 241 -0.66 -3.25 -15.89
CA ASN A 241 -0.21 -4.25 -16.88
C ASN A 241 -0.23 -3.72 -18.32
N ASN A 242 -0.91 -2.59 -18.57
CA ASN A 242 -0.92 -1.85 -19.83
C ASN A 242 -0.05 -0.57 -19.77
N ASP A 243 0.93 -0.50 -18.86
CA ASP A 243 1.82 0.64 -18.63
C ASP A 243 1.13 1.95 -18.22
N VAL A 244 -0.11 1.89 -17.70
CA VAL A 244 -0.85 3.06 -17.21
C VAL A 244 -1.04 3.00 -15.69
N LEU A 245 -0.25 3.80 -14.97
CA LEU A 245 -0.38 3.96 -13.51
C LEU A 245 -1.49 4.94 -13.16
N ILE A 246 -2.53 4.50 -12.45
CA ILE A 246 -3.62 5.37 -11.96
C ILE A 246 -3.23 6.02 -10.62
N HIS A 247 -3.33 7.34 -10.57
CA HIS A 247 -2.97 8.17 -9.42
C HIS A 247 -4.17 8.67 -8.63
N GLY A 248 -5.36 8.63 -9.20
CA GLY A 248 -6.62 8.97 -8.54
C GLY A 248 -7.81 8.49 -9.36
N ILE A 249 -8.96 8.43 -8.71
CA ILE A 249 -10.24 8.12 -9.35
C ILE A 249 -11.21 9.24 -9.00
N GLY A 250 -11.84 9.83 -10.01
CA GLY A 250 -12.84 10.87 -9.85
C GLY A 250 -14.16 10.52 -10.50
N LYS A 251 -15.18 11.33 -10.21
CA LYS A 251 -16.50 11.23 -10.81
C LYS A 251 -17.00 12.63 -11.17
N VAL A 252 -17.54 12.77 -12.37
CA VAL A 252 -18.23 13.99 -12.80
C VAL A 252 -19.48 14.20 -11.95
N ASN A 253 -19.68 15.43 -11.51
CA ASN A 253 -20.79 15.89 -10.69
C ASN A 253 -21.34 17.18 -11.30
N THR A 254 -22.64 17.21 -11.60
CA THR A 254 -23.31 18.40 -12.14
C THR A 254 -24.24 18.97 -11.07
N GLU A 255 -23.94 20.18 -10.59
CA GLU A 255 -24.80 20.91 -9.66
C GLU A 255 -25.66 21.94 -10.39
N LEU A 256 -26.95 21.97 -10.08
CA LEU A 256 -27.89 23.01 -10.53
C LEU A 256 -27.98 24.10 -9.47
N ASP A 257 -27.52 25.32 -9.77
CA ASP A 257 -27.94 26.49 -8.99
C ASP A 257 -29.39 26.82 -9.37
N GLY A 258 -30.21 27.27 -8.41
CA GLY A 258 -31.64 27.57 -8.57
C GLY A 258 -31.96 28.74 -9.53
N ARG A 259 -31.04 29.08 -10.43
CA ARG A 259 -31.11 30.08 -11.49
C ARG A 259 -30.73 29.52 -12.88
N ASP A 260 -30.85 28.21 -13.08
CA ASP A 260 -30.53 27.50 -14.34
C ASP A 260 -29.06 27.59 -14.78
N ASN A 261 -28.13 27.80 -13.83
CA ASN A 261 -26.70 27.67 -14.09
C ASN A 261 -26.24 26.28 -13.66
N GLU A 262 -25.70 25.50 -14.60
CA GLU A 262 -25.04 24.22 -14.33
C GLU A 262 -23.56 24.46 -14.02
N TRP A 263 -23.11 23.93 -12.89
CA TRP A 263 -21.71 23.90 -12.50
C TRP A 263 -21.26 22.45 -12.52
N ASP A 264 -20.43 22.12 -13.50
CA ASP A 264 -19.84 20.79 -13.58
C ASP A 264 -18.49 20.78 -12.85
N SER A 265 -18.24 19.73 -12.09
CA SER A 265 -16.92 19.46 -11.52
C SER A 265 -16.60 17.98 -11.52
N THR A 266 -15.31 17.66 -11.41
CA THR A 266 -14.88 16.28 -11.14
C THR A 266 -14.45 16.18 -9.68
N ILE A 267 -15.22 15.43 -8.90
CA ILE A 267 -14.92 15.13 -7.49
C ILE A 267 -13.98 13.92 -7.45
N VAL A 268 -12.84 14.05 -6.76
CA VAL A 268 -11.88 12.96 -6.60
C VAL A 268 -12.31 12.08 -5.42
N LEU A 269 -12.75 10.86 -5.72
CA LEU A 269 -13.29 9.90 -4.75
C LEU A 269 -12.21 9.02 -4.12
N TRP A 270 -11.14 8.76 -4.87
CA TRP A 270 -10.01 7.98 -4.39
C TRP A 270 -8.71 8.58 -4.89
N LYS A 271 -7.68 8.51 -4.07
CA LYS A 271 -6.35 9.01 -4.41
C LYS A 271 -5.33 7.95 -4.11
N ASN A 272 -4.42 7.74 -5.05
CA ASN A 272 -3.29 6.88 -4.81
C ASN A 272 -2.52 7.43 -3.62
N LYS A 273 -2.36 6.56 -2.63
CA LYS A 273 -1.84 6.88 -1.31
C LYS A 273 -0.41 7.46 -1.30
N PHE A 274 0.27 7.46 -2.45
CA PHE A 274 1.63 7.94 -2.62
C PHE A 274 1.77 9.31 -3.27
N VAL A 275 0.78 9.76 -4.03
CA VAL A 275 0.77 11.09 -4.68
C VAL A 275 -0.51 11.88 -4.43
N GLY A 276 -1.46 11.32 -3.68
CA GLY A 276 -2.77 11.91 -3.45
C GLY A 276 -2.75 13.34 -2.94
N GLU A 277 -1.80 13.70 -2.08
CA GLU A 277 -1.66 15.07 -1.57
C GLU A 277 -1.38 16.11 -2.67
N LYS A 278 -0.89 15.69 -3.84
CA LYS A 278 -0.61 16.55 -4.98
C LYS A 278 -1.79 16.68 -5.95
N ILE A 279 -2.82 15.86 -5.80
CA ILE A 279 -4.04 15.86 -6.61
C ILE A 279 -5.10 16.63 -5.83
N PRO A 280 -5.80 17.62 -6.42
CA PRO A 280 -6.86 18.34 -5.72
C PRO A 280 -8.02 17.40 -5.34
N ASP A 281 -8.83 17.75 -4.34
CA ASP A 281 -10.04 16.99 -3.99
C ASP A 281 -11.15 17.17 -5.04
N GLU A 282 -11.10 18.28 -5.77
CA GLU A 282 -12.07 18.64 -6.80
C GLU A 282 -11.36 19.40 -7.93
N PHE A 283 -11.67 19.04 -9.17
CA PHE A 283 -11.34 19.84 -10.34
C PHE A 283 -12.58 20.65 -10.72
N LYS A 284 -12.59 21.93 -10.33
CA LYS A 284 -13.74 22.84 -10.52
C LYS A 284 -13.88 23.25 -11.96
N ASN A 285 -15.11 23.25 -12.49
CA ASN A 285 -15.41 23.58 -13.89
C ASN A 285 -14.70 22.65 -14.90
N GLU A 286 -14.33 21.45 -14.46
CA GLU A 286 -13.58 20.49 -15.27
C GLU A 286 -14.25 19.11 -15.18
N THR A 287 -14.81 18.67 -16.30
CA THR A 287 -15.32 17.30 -16.51
C THR A 287 -14.40 16.45 -17.35
N PHE A 288 -13.37 17.07 -17.94
CA PHE A 288 -12.44 16.44 -18.86
C PHE A 288 -13.11 15.80 -20.08
N GLU A 289 -14.25 16.36 -20.50
CA GLU A 289 -15.09 15.83 -21.58
C GLU A 289 -15.53 14.37 -21.34
N VAL A 290 -15.69 13.99 -20.07
CA VAL A 290 -16.21 12.67 -19.67
C VAL A 290 -17.73 12.76 -19.55
N TYR A 291 -18.37 12.76 -20.72
CA TYR A 291 -19.82 12.72 -20.83
C TYR A 291 -20.22 11.46 -21.58
N TYR A 292 -20.88 10.55 -20.86
CA TYR A 292 -21.48 9.37 -21.45
C TYR A 292 -22.99 9.51 -21.32
N ASP A 293 -23.62 9.84 -22.44
CA ASP A 293 -25.08 9.87 -22.55
C ASP A 293 -25.64 8.44 -22.45
N ASN A 294 -26.86 8.35 -21.91
CA ASN A 294 -27.70 7.15 -22.00
C ASN A 294 -28.18 6.89 -23.42
#